data_AF-A0A7C0ZZZ7-F1
#
_entry.id   AF-A0A7C0ZZZ7-F1
#
_cell.length_a   1.000
_cell.length_b   1.000
_cell.length_c   1.000
_cell.angle_alpha   90.00
_cell.angle_beta   90.00
_cell.angle_gamma   90.00
#
_symmetry.space_group_name_H-M   'P 1'
#
loop_
_entity.id
_entity.type
_entity.pdbx_description
1 polymer ?
#
loop_
_entity_poly.entity_id
_entity_poly.type
_entity_poly.pdbx_seq_one_letter_code
_entity_poly.pdbx_strand_id
1 'polypeptide(L)'
;MKAKATIVILLIFVISASACSHALPFSSIATVSRNVSIKVTVNPLSQIKSISETTTISVRNNFSYPLTLYVHDIETDVKISECSDPPVVVEKLAESLYLITWKVEVDPFKTKEIRVDSIPKEELPLLVKIFYRVNGKEIKPVKEGKMLKLKVNKGDK
;
A
#
# COMPACT_ATOMS: atom_id res chain seq x y z
N MET A 1 11.01 -8.55 -26.54
CA MET A 1 11.88 -7.61 -25.78
C MET A 1 11.10 -6.32 -25.59
N LYS A 2 10.55 -6.05 -24.39
CA LYS A 2 9.80 -4.83 -24.12
C LYS A 2 10.71 -3.83 -23.42
N ALA A 3 10.79 -2.61 -23.98
CA ALA A 3 11.65 -1.54 -23.53
C ALA A 3 11.31 -1.10 -22.09
N LYS A 4 12.33 -0.96 -21.26
CA LYS A 4 12.22 -0.33 -19.93
C LYS A 4 12.03 1.18 -20.15
N ALA A 5 10.84 1.69 -19.89
CA ALA A 5 10.59 3.11 -19.80
C ALA A 5 11.17 3.61 -18.47
N THR A 6 12.30 4.29 -18.53
CA THR A 6 12.88 5.00 -17.39
C THR A 6 12.03 6.26 -17.17
N ILE A 7 11.11 6.21 -16.21
CA ILE A 7 10.30 7.36 -15.81
C ILE A 7 11.18 8.25 -14.93
N VAL A 8 11.51 9.44 -15.43
CA VAL A 8 12.16 10.50 -14.67
C VAL A 8 11.07 11.23 -13.87
N ILE A 9 11.04 11.01 -12.57
CA ILE A 9 10.13 11.67 -11.62
C ILE A 9 10.69 13.08 -11.35
N LEU A 10 9.99 14.12 -11.79
CA LEU A 10 10.31 15.51 -11.45
C LEU A 10 9.36 15.98 -10.34
N LEU A 11 9.82 15.93 -9.09
CA LEU A 11 9.14 16.57 -7.97
C LEU A 11 9.39 18.09 -8.02
N ILE A 12 8.34 18.89 -8.22
CA ILE A 12 8.41 20.35 -8.12
C ILE A 12 7.69 20.78 -6.83
N PHE A 13 8.45 21.26 -5.85
CA PHE A 13 7.92 21.92 -4.64
C PHE A 13 8.06 23.43 -4.78
N VAL A 14 6.96 24.17 -4.61
CA VAL A 14 6.98 25.64 -4.46
C VAL A 14 6.67 25.95 -3.00
N ILE A 15 7.67 26.42 -2.25
CA ILE A 15 7.51 26.91 -0.87
C ILE A 15 7.74 28.41 -0.88
N SER A 16 6.68 29.20 -0.68
CA SER A 16 6.79 30.63 -0.41
C SER A 16 6.93 30.84 1.10
N ALA A 17 8.18 30.88 1.59
CA ALA A 17 8.51 31.25 2.97
C ALA A 17 9.46 32.45 2.97
N SER A 18 8.96 33.62 3.35
CA SER A 18 9.77 34.82 3.56
C SER A 18 10.25 34.89 5.01
N ALA A 19 11.46 34.40 5.30
CA ALA A 19 12.43 34.95 6.24
C ALA A 19 13.61 33.97 6.50
N CYS A 20 14.83 34.49 6.33
CA CYS A 20 16.13 33.92 6.67
C CYS A 20 16.59 32.67 5.88
N SER A 21 17.38 32.96 4.83
CA SER A 21 18.04 32.03 3.93
C SER A 21 19.17 31.24 4.61
N HIS A 22 18.84 30.06 5.14
CA HIS A 22 19.69 28.88 5.00
C HIS A 22 18.80 27.80 4.39
N ALA A 23 19.22 27.19 3.29
CA ALA A 23 18.50 26.06 2.70
C ALA A 23 18.59 24.87 3.66
N LEU A 24 17.65 24.81 4.61
CA LEU A 24 17.52 23.66 5.49
C LEU A 24 17.07 22.47 4.63
N PRO A 25 17.68 21.29 4.78
CA PRO A 25 17.21 20.12 4.06
C PRO A 25 15.77 19.84 4.47
N PHE A 26 14.91 19.47 3.52
CA PHE A 26 13.49 19.22 3.77
C PHE A 26 13.27 18.23 4.92
N SER A 27 14.15 17.24 5.08
CA SER A 27 14.12 16.28 6.19
C SER A 27 14.23 16.93 7.58
N SER A 28 14.88 18.09 7.70
CA SER A 28 14.92 18.87 8.94
C SER A 28 13.61 19.62 9.23
N ILE A 29 12.75 19.79 8.22
CA ILE A 29 11.44 20.45 8.34
C ILE A 29 10.35 19.39 8.52
N ALA A 30 10.30 18.41 7.63
CA ALA A 30 9.32 17.33 7.68
C ALA A 30 9.90 16.00 7.17
N THR A 31 9.36 14.89 7.67
CA THR A 31 9.60 13.57 7.14
C THR A 31 8.28 12.99 6.63
N VAL A 32 8.26 12.56 5.37
CA VAL A 32 7.13 11.87 4.77
C VAL A 32 7.53 10.44 4.47
N SER A 33 6.74 9.48 4.93
CA SER A 33 6.95 8.06 4.67
C SER A 33 5.68 7.45 4.10
N ARG A 34 5.83 6.59 3.10
CA ARG A 34 4.73 5.80 2.51
C ARG A 34 4.98 4.32 2.81
N ASN A 35 3.98 3.65 3.35
CA ASN A 35 3.98 2.21 3.58
C ASN A 35 2.78 1.61 2.85
N VAL A 36 2.97 0.49 2.17
CA VAL A 36 1.90 -0.26 1.52
C VAL A 36 1.83 -1.64 2.14
N SER A 37 0.65 -1.99 2.65
CA SER A 37 0.35 -3.27 3.27
C SER A 37 -0.71 -4.00 2.46
N ILE A 38 -0.37 -5.22 2.04
CA ILE A 38 -1.23 -6.02 1.18
C ILE A 38 -1.68 -7.25 1.95
N LYS A 39 -3.00 -7.44 2.06
CA LYS A 39 -3.61 -8.58 2.74
C LYS A 39 -4.32 -9.46 1.72
N VAL A 40 -3.88 -10.72 1.64
CA VAL A 40 -4.49 -11.75 0.80
C VAL A 40 -5.08 -12.82 1.70
N THR A 41 -6.37 -13.10 1.51
CA THR A 41 -7.01 -14.25 2.15
C THR A 41 -7.15 -15.36 1.11
N VAL A 42 -6.58 -16.52 1.38
CA VAL A 42 -6.73 -17.71 0.53
C VAL A 42 -7.63 -18.75 1.20
N ASN A 43 -8.31 -19.55 0.39
CA ASN A 43 -8.97 -20.75 0.88
C ASN A 43 -7.95 -21.91 1.04
N PRO A 44 -8.34 -23.04 1.64
CA PRO A 44 -7.46 -24.20 1.77
C PRO A 44 -6.93 -24.76 0.43
N LEU A 45 -7.58 -24.44 -0.70
CA LEU A 45 -7.12 -24.83 -2.04
C LEU A 45 -6.07 -23.88 -2.64
N SER A 46 -5.52 -22.95 -1.86
CA SER A 46 -4.65 -21.87 -2.36
C SER A 46 -5.33 -20.94 -3.37
N GLN A 47 -6.66 -20.89 -3.40
CA GLN A 47 -7.40 -19.94 -4.24
C GLN A 47 -7.63 -18.65 -3.44
N ILE A 48 -7.40 -17.50 -4.08
CA ILE A 48 -7.63 -16.18 -3.47
C ILE A 48 -9.13 -16.00 -3.24
N LYS A 49 -9.52 -15.74 -1.99
CA LYS A 49 -10.89 -15.34 -1.59
C LYS A 49 -11.07 -13.84 -1.60
N SER A 50 -10.08 -13.10 -1.10
CA SER A 50 -10.11 -11.66 -1.04
C SER A 50 -8.72 -11.07 -1.02
N ILE A 51 -8.66 -9.83 -1.49
CA ILE A 51 -7.47 -9.02 -1.59
C ILE A 51 -7.84 -7.60 -1.13
N SER A 52 -7.00 -7.02 -0.30
CA SER A 52 -7.10 -5.62 0.09
C SER A 52 -5.71 -5.04 0.23
N GLU A 53 -5.56 -3.79 -0.15
CA GLU A 53 -4.36 -3.01 0.04
C GLU A 53 -4.66 -1.81 0.93
N THR A 54 -3.73 -1.48 1.80
CA THR A 54 -3.77 -0.31 2.66
C THR A 54 -2.46 0.44 2.47
N THR A 55 -2.55 1.66 1.93
CA THR A 55 -1.46 2.63 1.92
C THR A 55 -1.57 3.50 3.16
N THR A 56 -0.47 3.62 3.92
CA THR A 56 -0.34 4.58 5.03
C THR A 56 0.74 5.59 4.67
N ILE A 57 0.36 6.86 4.67
CA ILE A 57 1.27 8.00 4.48
C ILE A 57 1.39 8.73 5.81
N SER A 58 2.58 8.71 6.41
CA SER A 58 2.87 9.40 7.67
C SER A 58 3.69 10.66 7.40
N VAL A 59 3.20 11.79 7.89
CA VAL A 59 3.83 13.11 7.77
C VAL A 59 4.22 13.58 9.16
N ARG A 60 5.52 13.57 9.45
CA ARG A 60 6.09 14.06 10.70
C ARG A 60 6.60 15.48 10.51
N ASN A 61 6.14 16.41 11.34
CA ASN A 61 6.72 17.73 11.48
C ASN A 61 7.95 17.62 12.40
N ASN A 62 9.13 17.95 11.90
CA ASN A 62 10.37 17.98 12.68
C ASN A 62 10.75 19.39 13.15
N PHE A 63 9.91 20.37 12.82
CA PHE A 63 10.12 21.77 13.09
C PHE A 63 9.32 22.26 14.29
N SER A 64 9.74 23.39 14.86
CA SER A 64 9.13 23.99 16.05
C SER A 64 7.86 24.80 15.75
N TYR A 65 7.48 24.94 14.49
CA TYR A 65 6.30 25.68 14.04
C TYR A 65 5.31 24.75 13.33
N PRO A 66 4.00 25.04 13.37
CA PRO A 66 3.02 24.27 12.64
C PRO A 66 3.32 24.30 11.13
N LEU A 67 3.10 23.18 10.46
CA LEU A 67 3.32 23.05 9.03
C LEU A 67 2.01 22.77 8.31
N THR A 68 1.84 23.40 7.16
CA THR A 68 0.82 23.05 6.18
C THR A 68 1.53 22.53 4.92
N LEU A 69 1.23 21.30 4.53
CA LEU A 69 1.87 20.61 3.43
C LEU A 69 0.80 20.10 2.44
N TYR A 70 1.10 20.16 1.15
CA TYR A 70 0.35 19.41 0.14
C TYR A 70 1.07 18.09 -0.09
N VAL A 71 0.40 16.99 0.22
CA VAL A 71 0.92 15.63 0.05
C VAL A 71 0.27 15.04 -1.17
N HIS A 72 1.10 14.65 -2.13
CA HIS A 72 0.68 14.03 -3.37
C HIS A 72 1.05 12.56 -3.34
N ASP A 73 0.08 11.69 -3.58
CA ASP A 73 0.30 10.26 -3.75
C ASP A 73 -0.16 9.80 -5.14
N ILE A 74 0.57 8.85 -5.69
CA ILE A 74 0.26 8.24 -6.97
C ILE A 74 -0.13 6.79 -6.71
N GLU A 75 -1.39 6.48 -6.99
CA GLU A 75 -1.94 5.14 -6.86
C GLU A 75 -2.08 4.50 -8.25
N THR A 76 -1.45 3.35 -8.44
CA THR A 76 -1.39 2.58 -9.69
C THR A 76 -2.12 1.26 -9.56
N ASP A 77 -2.92 0.89 -10.56
CA ASP A 77 -3.56 -0.42 -10.66
C ASP A 77 -4.38 -0.78 -9.42
N VAL A 78 -4.93 0.22 -8.75
CA VAL A 78 -5.83 0.05 -7.61
C VAL A 78 -7.14 0.78 -7.84
N LYS A 79 -8.18 0.31 -7.16
CA LYS A 79 -9.44 1.04 -6.97
C LYS A 79 -9.49 1.53 -5.53
N ILE A 80 -9.38 2.85 -5.34
CA ILE A 80 -9.51 3.49 -4.03
C ILE A 80 -10.92 3.19 -3.49
N SER A 81 -11.00 2.63 -2.29
CA SER A 81 -12.27 2.36 -1.60
C SER A 81 -12.58 3.39 -0.53
N GLU A 82 -11.57 3.80 0.24
CA GLU A 82 -11.75 4.71 1.38
C GLU A 82 -10.45 5.47 1.67
N CYS A 83 -10.58 6.70 2.15
CA CYS A 83 -9.47 7.49 2.68
C CYS A 83 -9.85 7.99 4.09
N SER A 84 -8.93 7.91 5.06
CA SER A 84 -9.18 8.40 6.43
C SER A 84 -9.42 9.91 6.48
N ASP A 85 -8.67 10.67 5.68
CA ASP A 85 -8.88 12.09 5.44
C ASP A 85 -9.34 12.29 3.99
N PRO A 86 -10.34 13.15 3.73
CA PRO A 86 -10.82 13.43 2.38
C PRO A 86 -9.72 14.15 1.57
N PRO A 87 -9.42 13.69 0.35
CA PRO A 87 -8.49 14.38 -0.52
C PRO A 87 -9.07 15.70 -1.03
N VAL A 88 -8.20 16.69 -1.24
CA VAL A 88 -8.56 17.97 -1.86
C VAL A 88 -8.60 17.88 -3.39
N VAL A 89 -7.83 16.96 -3.96
CA VAL A 89 -7.82 16.67 -5.40
C VAL A 89 -7.71 15.15 -5.60
N VAL A 90 -8.51 14.62 -6.52
CA VAL A 90 -8.35 13.27 -7.09
C VAL A 90 -8.39 13.42 -8.60
N GLU A 91 -7.26 13.17 -9.26
CA GLU A 91 -7.13 13.30 -10.71
C GLU A 91 -6.80 11.94 -11.32
N LYS A 92 -7.56 11.53 -12.33
CA LYS A 92 -7.26 10.31 -13.10
C LYS A 92 -6.30 10.67 -14.23
N LEU A 93 -5.04 10.29 -14.08
CA LEU A 93 -3.99 10.55 -15.07
C LEU A 93 -4.00 9.54 -16.23
N ALA A 94 -4.39 8.29 -15.96
CA ALA A 94 -4.56 7.23 -16.95
C ALA A 94 -5.58 6.17 -16.48
N GLU A 95 -5.83 5.13 -17.27
CA GLU A 95 -6.85 4.11 -16.98
C GLU A 95 -6.73 3.47 -15.58
N SER A 96 -5.48 3.30 -15.10
CA SER A 96 -5.16 2.75 -13.80
C SER A 96 -4.25 3.64 -12.93
N LEU A 97 -4.09 4.92 -13.29
CA LEU A 97 -3.20 5.85 -12.59
C LEU A 97 -3.99 7.02 -12.01
N TYR A 98 -3.93 7.20 -10.69
CA TYR A 98 -4.59 8.28 -9.98
C TYR A 98 -3.58 9.11 -9.20
N LEU A 99 -3.67 10.44 -9.32
CA LEU A 99 -2.99 11.39 -8.45
C LEU A 99 -3.98 11.84 -7.38
N ILE A 100 -3.62 11.62 -6.11
CA ILE A 100 -4.42 12.02 -4.97
C ILE A 100 -3.64 13.07 -4.18
N THR A 101 -4.30 14.16 -3.82
CA THR A 101 -3.67 15.24 -3.05
C THR A 101 -4.43 15.51 -1.77
N TRP A 102 -3.71 15.64 -0.66
CA TRP A 102 -4.24 16.12 0.61
C TRP A 102 -3.56 17.41 1.03
N LYS A 103 -4.33 18.30 1.66
CA LYS A 103 -3.79 19.40 2.46
C LYS A 103 -3.65 18.91 3.90
N VAL A 104 -2.42 18.82 4.39
CA VAL A 104 -2.08 18.24 5.69
C VAL A 104 -1.55 19.33 6.60
N GLU A 105 -2.21 19.51 7.73
CA GLU A 105 -1.77 20.41 8.79
C GLU A 105 -1.20 19.56 9.94
N VAL A 106 0.04 19.85 10.34
CA VAL A 106 0.76 19.07 11.35
C VAL A 106 1.41 20.00 12.36
N ASP A 107 1.00 19.84 13.62
CA ASP A 107 1.55 20.58 14.75
C ASP A 107 3.04 20.30 14.97
N PRO A 108 3.78 21.21 15.64
CA PRO A 108 5.20 21.03 15.94
C PRO A 108 5.53 19.67 16.56
N PHE A 109 6.53 18.98 16.00
CA PHE A 109 7.02 17.69 16.50
C PHE A 109 5.97 16.55 16.52
N LYS A 110 4.84 16.70 15.82
CA LYS A 110 3.79 15.68 15.71
C LYS A 110 3.85 14.94 14.37
N THR A 111 3.14 13.81 14.33
CA THR A 111 2.91 13.03 13.11
C THR A 111 1.42 13.01 12.82
N LYS A 112 1.04 13.25 11.56
CA LYS A 112 -0.29 12.95 11.03
C LYS A 112 -0.19 11.78 10.06
N GLU A 113 -1.16 10.88 10.10
CA GLU A 113 -1.24 9.74 9.20
C GLU A 113 -2.47 9.85 8.32
N ILE A 114 -2.29 9.54 7.03
CA ILE A 114 -3.36 9.38 6.06
C ILE A 114 -3.38 7.90 5.67
N ARG A 115 -4.54 7.28 5.76
CA ARG A 115 -4.75 5.90 5.34
C ARG A 115 -5.62 5.89 4.08
N VAL A 116 -5.20 5.12 3.09
CA VAL A 116 -5.93 4.86 1.85
C VAL A 116 -6.13 3.37 1.75
N ASP A 117 -7.38 2.92 1.84
CA ASP A 117 -7.73 1.53 1.60
C ASP A 117 -8.14 1.39 0.13
N SER A 118 -7.60 0.37 -0.53
CA SER A 118 -7.77 0.14 -1.97
C SER A 118 -7.90 -1.35 -2.30
N ILE A 119 -8.44 -1.63 -3.49
CA ILE A 119 -8.54 -2.98 -4.05
C ILE A 119 -7.65 -3.03 -5.29
N PRO A 120 -6.56 -3.83 -5.30
CA PRO A 120 -5.72 -4.02 -6.47
C PRO A 120 -6.51 -4.61 -7.66
N LYS A 121 -6.25 -4.09 -8.86
CA LYS A 121 -6.88 -4.49 -10.12
C LYS A 121 -6.14 -5.66 -10.80
N GLU A 122 -4.83 -5.80 -10.55
CA GLU A 122 -4.02 -6.91 -11.06
C GLU A 122 -3.76 -7.99 -9.99
N GLU A 123 -3.38 -9.19 -10.43
CA GLU A 123 -2.91 -10.25 -9.53
C GLU A 123 -1.62 -9.80 -8.84
N LEU A 124 -1.65 -9.75 -7.52
CA LEU A 124 -0.49 -9.40 -6.70
C LEU A 124 0.72 -10.29 -7.01
N PRO A 125 1.94 -9.81 -6.75
CA PRO A 125 3.16 -10.62 -6.85
C PRO A 125 3.24 -11.76 -5.81
N LEU A 126 2.16 -12.05 -5.09
CA LEU A 126 2.13 -12.95 -3.93
C LEU A 126 1.60 -14.33 -4.32
N LEU A 127 2.52 -15.23 -4.64
CA LEU A 127 2.24 -16.64 -4.91
C LEU A 127 2.11 -17.42 -3.59
N VAL A 128 0.88 -17.64 -3.13
CA VAL A 128 0.63 -18.47 -1.94
C VAL A 128 0.48 -19.94 -2.34
N LYS A 129 1.35 -20.82 -1.83
CA LYS A 129 1.26 -22.28 -2.01
C LYS A 129 1.01 -22.95 -0.66
N ILE A 130 -0.09 -23.68 -0.54
CA ILE A 130 -0.39 -24.51 0.63
C ILE A 130 0.08 -25.94 0.37
N PHE A 131 0.92 -26.45 1.26
CA PHE A 131 1.41 -27.82 1.24
C PHE A 131 0.81 -28.60 2.41
N TYR A 132 0.15 -29.72 2.12
CA TYR A 132 -0.33 -30.64 3.15
C TYR A 132 0.71 -31.73 3.35
N ARG A 133 1.03 -32.07 4.59
CA ARG A 133 1.95 -33.17 4.91
C ARG A 133 1.29 -34.18 5.83
N VAL A 134 1.55 -35.44 5.55
CA VAL A 134 1.17 -36.59 6.40
C VAL A 134 2.39 -37.48 6.53
N ASN A 135 2.78 -37.78 7.76
CA ASN A 135 4.02 -38.48 8.12
C ASN A 135 5.26 -37.88 7.42
N GLY A 136 5.31 -36.55 7.33
CA GLY A 136 6.39 -35.80 6.68
C GLY A 136 6.38 -35.82 5.15
N LYS A 137 5.47 -36.56 4.49
CA LYS A 137 5.32 -36.58 3.03
C LYS A 137 4.25 -35.62 2.58
N GLU A 138 4.55 -34.88 1.51
CA GLU A 138 3.56 -34.00 0.89
C GLU A 138 2.44 -34.81 0.25
N ILE A 139 1.19 -34.43 0.53
CA ILE A 139 0.00 -35.02 -0.07
C ILE A 139 -0.90 -33.93 -0.65
N LYS A 140 -1.72 -34.30 -1.64
CA LYS A 140 -2.74 -33.41 -2.20
C LYS A 140 -4.12 -33.83 -1.70
N PRO A 141 -4.97 -32.89 -1.24
CA PRO A 141 -6.34 -33.21 -0.91
C PRO A 141 -7.10 -33.65 -2.16
N VAL A 142 -8.01 -34.60 -1.98
CA VAL A 142 -8.86 -35.15 -3.03
C VAL A 142 -10.28 -34.62 -2.84
N LYS A 143 -10.94 -34.24 -3.93
CA LYS A 143 -12.35 -33.80 -3.89
C LYS A 143 -13.25 -35.03 -3.80
N GLU A 144 -14.09 -35.09 -2.76
CA GLU A 144 -15.08 -36.14 -2.56
C GLU A 144 -16.44 -35.48 -2.26
N GLY A 145 -17.32 -35.45 -3.27
CA GLY A 145 -18.57 -34.69 -3.23
C GLY A 145 -18.34 -33.18 -3.13
N LYS A 146 -18.92 -32.54 -2.10
CA LYS A 146 -18.77 -31.10 -1.80
C LYS A 146 -17.59 -30.79 -0.87
N MET A 147 -16.85 -31.80 -0.40
CA MET A 147 -15.76 -31.64 0.55
C MET A 147 -14.41 -32.05 -0.05
N LEU A 148 -13.34 -31.52 0.53
CA LEU A 148 -11.98 -31.98 0.29
C LEU A 148 -11.56 -32.86 1.45
N LYS A 149 -11.01 -34.02 1.14
CA LYS A 149 -10.47 -34.93 2.14
C LYS A 149 -8.99 -35.16 1.89
N LEU A 150 -8.23 -35.25 2.97
CA LEU A 150 -6.87 -35.76 2.94
C LEU A 150 -6.95 -37.27 3.16
N LYS A 151 -6.25 -38.04 2.34
CA LYS A 151 -6.17 -39.48 2.53
C LYS A 151 -5.22 -39.76 3.69
N VAL A 152 -5.80 -39.98 4.86
CA VAL A 152 -5.10 -40.29 6.12
C VAL A 152 -5.61 -41.60 6.69
N ASN A 153 -4.72 -42.35 7.33
CA ASN A 153 -5.02 -43.56 8.07
C ASN A 153 -4.99 -43.29 9.58
N LYS A 154 -5.61 -44.18 10.36
CA LYS A 154 -5.54 -44.12 11.82
C LYS A 154 -4.08 -44.27 12.26
N GLY A 155 -3.56 -43.26 12.97
CA GLY A 155 -2.18 -43.23 13.46
C GLY A 155 -1.22 -42.36 12.64
N ASP A 156 -1.67 -41.84 11.49
CA ASP A 156 -0.92 -40.85 10.71
C ASP A 156 -0.78 -39.53 11.48
N LYS A 157 0.40 -38.89 11.37
CA LYS A 157 0.74 -37.60 12.00
C LYS A 157 0.93 -36.48 10.99
#